data_AF-A0AAE4E169-F1
#
_entry.id   AF-A0AAE4E169-F1
#
_cell.length_a   1.000
_cell.length_b   1.000
_cell.length_c   1.000
_cell.angle_alpha   90.00
_cell.angle_beta   90.00
_cell.angle_gamma   90.00
#
_symmetry.space_group_name_H-M   'P 1'
#
loop_
_entity.id
_entity.type
_entity.pdbx_description
1 polymer ?
#
loop_
_entity_poly.entity_id
_entity_poly.type
_entity_poly.pdbx_seq_one_letter_code
_entity_poly.pdbx_strand_id
1 'polypeptide(L)'
;MKPGQTFADLLRLAAHLRGDLENKKAILLYAYNGTGKTRLSMTFKDMGKQAEARDTLYFNAFTEDLFHWNNDLVGDEDRRLLLNRDSRFFQGLFDLEMDNRIRPLLRRYADFDFRIDTEGPEWAVRFSRLVDGQPVDNIKVSRGEENIFIWCFFLAVVELAMDADIEAYQWVKYLYIDDPISSLDEHNAIAVANHLAQLLKRQDNRLKTVISTHHTLFFNVLCNELGKARRYVVNKHSANGGYLLRPEEGDTPFFHHVAALAELYQAAQEDRLFTHHFNMLRTILEKTASFHGHKNFSVCIKQDDDDPDGILHARLINILSHGNYSLYEPQQMLDENKAYFKKILNEFLNRYPFNPDLFPQVPEAATAGTP
;
A
#
# COMPACT_ATOMS: atom_id res chain seq x y z
N MET A 1 -17.04 -8.05 14.42
CA MET A 1 -16.19 -6.85 14.19
C MET A 1 -16.85 -5.65 14.86
N LYS A 2 -16.09 -4.71 15.42
CA LYS A 2 -16.66 -3.45 15.93
C LYS A 2 -17.23 -2.62 14.77
N PRO A 3 -18.31 -1.84 14.99
CA PRO A 3 -18.85 -0.95 13.98
C PRO A 3 -17.79 0.05 13.53
N GLY A 4 -17.67 0.26 12.21
CA GLY A 4 -16.76 1.24 11.64
C GLY A 4 -17.25 2.68 11.86
N GLN A 5 -16.32 3.63 11.89
CA GLN A 5 -16.61 5.06 11.95
C GLN A 5 -16.57 5.67 10.56
N THR A 6 -17.58 6.46 10.21
CA THR A 6 -17.68 7.15 8.92
C THR A 6 -17.13 8.57 9.02
N PHE A 7 -16.36 8.96 8.01
CA PHE A 7 -15.81 10.31 7.83
C PHE A 7 -16.27 10.86 6.49
N ALA A 8 -16.65 12.14 6.43
CA ALA A 8 -17.13 12.74 5.20
C ALA A 8 -16.02 13.01 4.17
N ASP A 9 -14.77 13.19 4.60
CA ASP A 9 -13.64 13.54 3.75
C ASP A 9 -12.29 13.12 4.38
N LEU A 10 -11.21 13.30 3.62
CA LEU A 10 -9.83 13.01 4.06
C LEU A 10 -9.37 13.95 5.18
N LEU A 11 -9.88 15.18 5.26
CA LEU A 11 -9.48 16.14 6.28
C LEU A 11 -9.92 15.68 7.67
N ARG A 12 -11.18 15.26 7.79
CA ARG A 12 -11.73 14.69 9.03
C ARG A 12 -11.06 13.38 9.39
N LEU A 13 -10.77 12.53 8.40
CA LEU A 13 -10.03 11.29 8.63
C LEU A 13 -8.61 11.58 9.13
N ALA A 14 -7.86 12.48 8.49
CA ALA A 14 -6.52 12.88 8.92
C ALA A 14 -6.52 13.50 10.33
N ALA A 15 -7.53 14.32 10.65
CA ALA A 15 -7.71 14.89 11.98
C ALA A 15 -7.91 13.80 13.05
N HIS A 16 -8.72 12.80 12.75
CA HIS A 16 -8.92 11.65 13.62
C HIS A 16 -7.61 10.88 13.87
N LEU A 17 -6.83 10.61 12.81
CA LEU A 17 -5.53 9.95 12.93
C LEU A 17 -4.54 10.76 13.80
N ARG A 18 -4.49 12.09 13.64
CA ARG A 18 -3.67 12.97 14.49
C ARG A 18 -4.09 12.89 15.96
N GLY A 19 -5.39 12.89 16.24
CA GLY A 19 -5.94 12.72 17.60
C GLY A 19 -5.58 11.36 18.21
N ASP A 20 -5.68 10.28 17.44
CA ASP A 20 -5.28 8.95 17.90
C ASP A 20 -3.79 8.88 18.29
N LEU A 21 -2.93 9.57 17.53
CA LEU A 21 -1.50 9.67 17.83
C LEU A 21 -1.20 10.50 19.09
N GLU A 22 -2.14 11.23 19.67
CA GLU A 22 -1.93 11.84 21.00
C GLU A 22 -1.68 10.77 22.06
N ASN A 23 -2.38 9.63 21.95
CA ASN A 23 -2.36 8.55 22.93
C ASN A 23 -1.65 7.27 22.43
N LYS A 24 -1.20 7.27 21.18
CA LYS A 24 -0.58 6.10 20.52
C LYS A 24 0.68 6.52 19.76
N LYS A 25 1.69 5.64 19.76
CA LYS A 25 2.94 5.87 19.01
C LYS A 25 2.81 5.52 17.52
N ALA A 26 1.91 4.59 17.17
CA ALA A 26 1.80 4.09 15.81
C ALA A 26 0.35 3.78 15.42
N ILE A 27 0.02 4.05 14.16
CA ILE A 27 -1.22 3.65 13.49
C ILE A 27 -0.84 2.90 12.21
N LEU A 28 -1.46 1.73 12.00
CA LEU A 28 -1.37 0.93 10.79
C LEU A 28 -2.69 1.03 10.04
N LEU A 29 -2.63 1.42 8.78
CA LEU A 29 -3.78 1.58 7.89
C LEU A 29 -3.66 0.61 6.72
N TYR A 30 -4.57 -0.35 6.65
CA TYR A 30 -4.77 -1.11 5.42
C TYR A 30 -5.78 -0.38 4.54
N ALA A 31 -5.42 -0.10 3.29
CA ALA A 31 -6.37 0.45 2.32
C ALA A 31 -6.01 0.03 0.90
N TYR A 32 -7.03 -0.37 0.13
CA TYR A 32 -6.88 -0.79 -1.25
C TYR A 32 -6.33 0.32 -2.16
N ASN A 33 -5.94 -0.07 -3.37
CA ASN A 33 -5.56 0.89 -4.41
C ASN A 33 -6.78 1.74 -4.79
N GLY A 34 -6.55 3.02 -5.08
CA GLY A 34 -7.64 3.95 -5.39
C GLY A 34 -8.37 4.56 -4.17
N THR A 35 -8.17 4.05 -2.95
CA THR A 35 -8.74 4.65 -1.72
C THR A 35 -8.20 6.07 -1.45
N GLY A 36 -7.05 6.43 -2.02
CA GLY A 36 -6.47 7.77 -1.87
C GLY A 36 -5.49 7.92 -0.70
N LYS A 37 -4.75 6.86 -0.36
CA LYS A 37 -3.72 6.86 0.69
C LYS A 37 -2.69 7.98 0.53
N THR A 38 -2.21 8.22 -0.69
CA THR A 38 -1.26 9.33 -0.96
C THR A 38 -1.89 10.70 -0.75
N ARG A 39 -3.18 10.87 -1.04
CA ARG A 39 -3.89 12.12 -0.70
C ARG A 39 -4.10 12.25 0.81
N LEU A 40 -4.34 11.14 1.51
CA LEU A 40 -4.44 11.12 2.97
C LEU A 40 -3.11 11.52 3.63
N SER A 41 -1.97 11.00 3.15
CA SER A 41 -0.64 11.35 3.67
C SER A 41 -0.34 12.84 3.47
N MET A 42 -0.65 13.39 2.30
CA MET A 42 -0.50 14.82 2.04
C MET A 42 -1.45 15.67 2.89
N THR A 43 -2.72 15.28 3.02
CA THR A 43 -3.70 15.97 3.88
C THR A 43 -3.22 15.98 5.34
N PHE A 44 -2.75 14.84 5.85
CA PHE A 44 -2.20 14.71 7.19
C PHE A 44 -1.00 15.65 7.39
N LYS A 45 -0.06 15.68 6.44
CA LYS A 45 1.11 16.55 6.49
C LYS A 45 0.73 18.03 6.41
N ASP A 46 -0.23 18.40 5.57
CA ASP A 46 -0.64 19.80 5.39
C ASP A 46 -1.38 20.36 6.60
N MET A 47 -2.07 19.52 7.40
CA MET A 47 -2.65 19.95 8.69
C MET A 47 -1.60 20.47 9.69
N GLY A 48 -0.36 19.99 9.59
CA GLY A 48 0.74 20.44 10.44
C GLY A 48 1.55 21.59 9.86
N LYS A 49 1.17 22.07 8.67
CA LYS A 49 1.83 23.19 8.01
C LYS A 49 1.16 24.50 8.44
N GLN A 50 1.88 25.32 9.21
CA GLN A 50 1.43 26.65 9.62
C GLN A 50 2.47 27.68 9.22
N ALA A 51 2.17 28.51 8.21
CA ALA A 51 3.15 29.39 7.57
C ALA A 51 4.42 28.61 7.15
N GLU A 52 5.58 28.95 7.72
CA GLU A 52 6.86 28.26 7.47
C GLU A 52 7.09 27.05 8.40
N ALA A 53 6.26 26.84 9.42
CA ALA A 53 6.38 25.70 10.32
C ALA A 53 5.81 24.41 9.69
N ARG A 54 6.46 23.29 9.98
CA ARG A 54 6.08 21.93 9.57
C ARG A 54 6.35 20.96 10.72
N ASP A 55 5.60 19.86 10.75
CA ASP A 55 5.74 18.85 11.82
C ASP A 55 5.79 17.40 11.34
N THR A 56 5.64 17.16 10.04
CA THR A 56 5.49 15.81 9.45
C THR A 56 6.56 15.53 8.40
N LEU A 57 7.34 14.48 8.62
CA LEU A 57 8.18 13.83 7.61
C LEU A 57 7.36 12.72 6.94
N TYR A 58 7.46 12.56 5.62
CA TYR A 58 6.66 11.57 4.90
C TYR A 58 7.43 10.84 3.81
N PHE A 59 7.00 9.62 3.53
CA PHE A 59 7.38 8.81 2.38
C PHE A 59 6.12 8.44 1.60
N ASN A 60 6.07 8.78 0.32
CA ASN A 60 5.00 8.48 -0.62
C ASN A 60 5.52 8.72 -2.06
N ALA A 61 4.65 8.61 -3.07
CA ALA A 61 5.00 8.87 -4.47
C ALA A 61 5.69 10.23 -4.70
N PHE A 62 5.32 11.31 -3.99
CA PHE A 62 6.00 12.61 -4.13
C PHE A 62 7.46 12.58 -3.65
N THR A 63 7.80 11.67 -2.73
CA THR A 63 9.18 11.46 -2.27
C THR A 63 9.96 10.65 -3.30
N GLU A 64 9.34 9.63 -3.88
CA GLU A 64 9.92 8.83 -4.96
C GLU A 64 10.21 9.71 -6.20
N ASP A 65 9.30 10.60 -6.57
CA ASP A 65 9.44 11.55 -7.68
C ASP A 65 10.60 12.57 -7.51
N LEU A 66 11.22 12.64 -6.31
CA LEU A 66 12.45 13.42 -6.11
C LEU A 66 13.69 12.77 -6.72
N PHE A 67 13.57 11.51 -7.14
CA PHE A 67 14.61 10.70 -7.72
C PHE A 67 14.20 10.35 -9.16
N HIS A 68 15.09 10.60 -10.13
CA HIS A 68 14.78 10.39 -11.54
C HIS A 68 15.93 9.70 -12.26
N TRP A 69 15.65 8.56 -12.88
CA TRP A 69 16.67 7.80 -13.60
C TRP A 69 17.12 8.48 -14.90
N ASN A 70 18.43 8.69 -15.06
CA ASN A 70 19.06 9.08 -16.32
C ASN A 70 19.79 7.87 -16.93
N ASN A 71 19.32 7.41 -18.10
CA ASN A 71 19.91 6.28 -18.82
C ASN A 71 21.11 6.66 -19.69
N ASP A 72 21.42 7.95 -19.83
CA ASP A 72 22.45 8.43 -20.76
C ASP A 72 22.28 7.83 -22.17
N LEU A 73 21.12 8.05 -22.80
CA LEU A 73 20.78 7.39 -24.07
C LEU A 73 21.73 7.71 -25.23
N VAL A 74 22.53 8.77 -25.11
CA VAL A 74 23.48 9.19 -26.14
C VAL A 74 24.87 8.60 -25.88
N GLY A 75 25.37 8.69 -24.64
CA GLY A 75 26.69 8.18 -24.28
C GLY A 75 26.72 6.68 -23.95
N ASP A 76 25.59 6.13 -23.48
CA ASP A 76 25.40 4.74 -23.01
C ASP A 76 26.44 4.27 -21.96
N GLU A 77 27.02 5.21 -21.21
CA GLU A 77 28.08 4.94 -20.23
C GLU A 77 27.80 5.57 -18.86
N ASP A 78 27.16 6.72 -18.81
CA ASP A 78 26.91 7.48 -17.57
C ASP A 78 25.47 7.32 -17.05
N ARG A 79 25.12 6.10 -16.64
CA ARG A 79 23.82 5.82 -16.03
C ARG A 79 23.82 6.23 -14.56
N ARG A 80 22.85 7.06 -14.16
CA ARG A 80 22.79 7.66 -12.82
C ARG A 80 21.37 7.97 -12.40
N LEU A 81 21.13 8.00 -11.10
CA LEU A 81 19.86 8.43 -10.51
C LEU A 81 19.98 9.89 -10.08
N LEU A 82 19.30 10.79 -10.78
CA LEU A 82 19.30 12.22 -10.50
C LEU A 82 18.47 12.53 -9.26
N LEU A 83 18.92 13.52 -8.49
CA LEU A 83 18.23 14.07 -7.33
C LEU A 83 17.68 15.45 -7.67
N ASN A 84 16.44 15.71 -7.26
CA ASN A 84 15.84 17.03 -7.40
C ASN A 84 16.43 18.01 -6.38
N ARG A 85 17.58 18.61 -6.72
CA ARG A 85 18.34 19.56 -5.89
C ARG A 85 17.54 20.77 -5.39
N ASP A 86 16.48 21.16 -6.09
CA ASP A 86 15.65 22.31 -5.71
C ASP A 86 14.65 21.96 -4.60
N SER A 87 14.50 20.66 -4.29
CA SER A 87 13.63 20.20 -3.21
C SER A 87 14.22 20.51 -1.84
N ARG A 88 13.38 21.08 -0.95
CA ARG A 88 13.70 21.26 0.48
C ARG A 88 13.99 19.94 1.20
N PHE A 89 13.70 18.79 0.59
CA PHE A 89 14.01 17.47 1.14
C PHE A 89 15.53 17.25 1.27
N PHE A 90 16.33 17.74 0.33
CA PHE A 90 17.77 17.49 0.31
C PHE A 90 18.63 18.59 0.96
N GLN A 91 18.02 19.68 1.42
CA GLN A 91 18.73 20.82 1.99
C GLN A 91 19.45 20.42 3.29
N GLY A 92 20.79 20.55 3.30
CA GLY A 92 21.65 20.23 4.45
C GLY A 92 21.79 18.74 4.75
N LEU A 93 21.26 17.84 3.90
CA LEU A 93 21.36 16.40 4.13
C LEU A 93 22.77 15.88 3.96
N PHE A 94 23.48 16.33 2.93
CA PHE A 94 24.78 15.77 2.57
C PHE A 94 25.91 16.18 3.53
N ASP A 95 25.69 17.21 4.35
CA ASP A 95 26.57 17.56 5.46
C ASP A 95 26.49 16.56 6.64
N LEU A 96 25.55 15.61 6.60
CA LEU A 96 25.25 14.64 7.68
C LEU A 96 25.75 13.20 7.37
N GLU A 97 26.71 13.08 6.45
CA GLU A 97 27.33 11.81 6.04
C GLU A 97 26.31 10.74 5.58
N MET A 98 25.37 11.13 4.70
CA MET A 98 24.28 10.27 4.26
C MET A 98 24.75 8.93 3.67
N ASP A 99 25.85 8.92 2.92
CA ASP A 99 26.45 7.71 2.36
C ASP A 99 26.75 6.66 3.45
N ASN A 100 27.29 7.08 4.60
CA ASN A 100 27.63 6.22 5.72
C ASN A 100 26.38 5.67 6.42
N ARG A 101 25.26 6.40 6.39
CA ARG A 101 23.99 6.01 7.02
C ARG A 101 23.14 5.10 6.12
N ILE A 102 23.13 5.37 4.82
CA ILE A 102 22.34 4.60 3.84
C ILE A 102 22.96 3.23 3.60
N ARG A 103 24.29 3.13 3.53
CA ARG A 103 25.00 1.91 3.14
C ARG A 103 24.72 0.70 4.04
N PRO A 104 24.69 0.79 5.39
CA PRO A 104 24.30 -0.32 6.28
C PRO A 104 22.84 -0.77 6.12
N LEU A 105 21.94 0.13 5.67
CA LEU A 105 20.54 -0.19 5.40
C LEU A 105 20.43 -0.95 4.06
N LEU A 106 21.08 -0.42 3.01
CA LEU A 106 21.03 -0.96 1.66
C LEU A 106 21.62 -2.37 1.54
N ARG A 107 22.75 -2.63 2.21
CA ARG A 107 23.45 -3.94 2.19
C ARG A 107 22.61 -5.13 2.66
N ARG A 108 21.46 -4.88 3.28
CA ARG A 108 20.52 -5.92 3.71
C ARG A 108 19.62 -6.42 2.58
N TYR A 109 19.50 -5.65 1.51
CA TYR A 109 18.55 -5.88 0.41
C TYR A 109 19.26 -6.04 -0.94
N ALA A 110 20.44 -5.45 -1.08
CA ALA A 110 21.15 -5.39 -2.33
C ALA A 110 22.66 -5.57 -2.16
N ASP A 111 23.29 -6.10 -3.21
CA ASP A 111 24.72 -6.40 -3.33
C ASP A 111 25.44 -5.43 -4.29
N PHE A 112 24.93 -4.21 -4.43
CA PHE A 112 25.61 -3.11 -5.10
C PHE A 112 26.02 -2.02 -4.10
N ASP A 113 26.96 -1.20 -4.54
CA ASP A 113 27.49 -0.04 -3.85
C ASP A 113 27.07 1.24 -4.59
N PHE A 114 27.22 2.41 -3.97
CA PHE A 114 26.84 3.69 -4.53
C PHE A 114 27.76 4.81 -4.02
N ARG A 115 27.84 5.89 -4.80
CA ARG A 115 28.35 7.20 -4.40
C ARG A 115 27.31 8.28 -4.67
N ILE A 116 27.21 9.25 -3.78
CA ILE A 116 26.40 10.45 -4.00
C ILE A 116 27.31 11.60 -4.41
N ASP A 117 27.07 12.15 -5.60
CA ASP A 117 27.76 13.31 -6.15
C ASP A 117 26.86 14.54 -6.04
N THR A 118 27.34 15.54 -5.30
CA THR A 118 26.62 16.80 -5.04
C THR A 118 27.44 18.05 -5.35
N GLU A 119 28.66 17.88 -5.88
CA GLU A 119 29.57 18.97 -6.21
C GLU A 119 29.22 19.61 -7.57
N GLY A 120 28.62 18.82 -8.47
CA GLY A 120 28.25 19.23 -9.83
C GLY A 120 26.94 20.02 -9.93
N PRO A 121 26.60 20.51 -11.15
CA PRO A 121 25.32 21.16 -11.42
C PRO A 121 24.14 20.20 -11.26
N GLU A 122 24.36 18.92 -11.49
CA GLU A 122 23.41 17.84 -11.25
C GLU A 122 23.81 17.11 -9.97
N TRP A 123 22.84 16.90 -9.08
CA TRP A 123 23.02 15.99 -7.95
C TRP A 123 22.61 14.59 -8.39
N ALA A 124 23.49 13.61 -8.16
CA ALA A 124 23.29 12.28 -8.70
C ALA A 124 23.82 11.18 -7.78
N VAL A 125 23.14 10.04 -7.80
CA VAL A 125 23.61 8.79 -7.23
C VAL A 125 24.11 7.90 -8.35
N ARG A 126 25.33 7.41 -8.20
CA ARG A 126 25.98 6.51 -9.16
C ARG A 126 26.20 5.17 -8.48
N PHE A 127 25.72 4.11 -9.12
CA PHE A 127 25.80 2.75 -8.59
C PHE A 127 27.02 2.03 -9.15
N SER A 128 27.58 1.12 -8.36
CA SER A 128 28.71 0.28 -8.75
C SER A 128 28.57 -1.13 -8.18
N ARG A 129 29.13 -2.14 -8.83
CA ARG A 129 29.18 -3.52 -8.31
C ARG A 129 30.55 -4.12 -8.56
N LEU A 130 30.98 -5.03 -7.68
CA LEU A 130 32.20 -5.81 -7.92
C LEU A 130 31.90 -6.97 -8.87
N VAL A 131 32.63 -7.03 -9.97
CA VAL A 131 32.62 -8.15 -10.93
C VAL A 131 34.05 -8.68 -11.00
N ASP A 132 34.26 -9.94 -10.67
CA ASP A 132 35.58 -10.58 -10.60
C ASP A 132 36.61 -9.80 -9.76
N GLY A 133 36.14 -9.17 -8.68
CA GLY A 133 36.97 -8.35 -7.78
C GLY A 133 37.31 -6.96 -8.30
N GLN A 134 36.81 -6.56 -9.46
CA GLN A 134 36.98 -5.21 -10.02
C GLN A 134 35.67 -4.41 -9.91
N PRO A 135 35.73 -3.11 -9.53
CA PRO A 135 34.54 -2.27 -9.53
C PRO A 135 34.11 -1.95 -10.95
N VAL A 136 32.83 -2.22 -11.24
CA VAL A 136 32.14 -1.73 -12.43
C VAL A 136 31.25 -0.58 -11.98
N ASP A 137 31.57 0.63 -12.46
CA ASP A 137 30.87 1.87 -12.14
C ASP A 137 29.68 2.13 -13.08
N ASN A 138 28.81 3.07 -12.68
CA ASN A 138 27.68 3.59 -13.45
C ASN A 138 26.74 2.49 -14.00
N ILE A 139 26.50 1.47 -13.17
CA ILE A 139 25.63 0.35 -13.56
C ILE A 139 24.16 0.76 -13.54
N LYS A 140 23.36 0.14 -14.44
CA LYS A 140 21.90 0.17 -14.31
C LYS A 140 21.46 -0.82 -13.25
N VAL A 141 20.82 -0.34 -12.19
CA VAL A 141 20.08 -1.19 -11.24
C VAL A 141 18.63 -1.37 -11.70
N SER A 142 17.99 -2.44 -11.28
CA SER A 142 16.57 -2.69 -11.56
C SER A 142 15.65 -1.66 -10.89
N ARG A 143 14.39 -1.58 -11.32
CA ARG A 143 13.39 -0.70 -10.66
C ARG A 143 13.16 -1.05 -9.20
N GLY A 144 13.20 -2.34 -8.85
CA GLY A 144 13.09 -2.79 -7.46
C GLY A 144 14.28 -2.33 -6.62
N GLU A 145 15.49 -2.47 -7.15
CA GLU A 145 16.72 -1.99 -6.49
C GLU A 145 16.75 -0.46 -6.34
N GLU A 146 16.26 0.28 -7.34
CA GLU A 146 16.06 1.74 -7.28
C GLU A 146 15.09 2.13 -6.14
N ASN A 147 13.92 1.48 -6.06
CA ASN A 147 12.94 1.71 -5.00
C ASN A 147 13.51 1.38 -3.61
N ILE A 148 14.24 0.26 -3.48
CA ILE A 148 14.94 -0.11 -2.25
C ILE A 148 15.97 0.95 -1.84
N PHE A 149 16.73 1.49 -2.80
CA PHE A 149 17.69 2.56 -2.50
C PHE A 149 16.98 3.80 -1.98
N ILE A 150 15.91 4.26 -2.65
CA ILE A 150 15.11 5.43 -2.23
C ILE A 150 14.50 5.21 -0.85
N TRP A 151 14.03 3.99 -0.57
CA TRP A 151 13.54 3.60 0.75
C TRP A 151 14.65 3.64 1.82
N CYS A 152 15.83 3.11 1.53
CA CYS A 152 16.98 3.17 2.45
C CYS A 152 17.46 4.60 2.69
N PHE A 153 17.43 5.44 1.65
CA PHE A 153 17.68 6.88 1.75
C PHE A 153 16.72 7.50 2.76
N PHE A 154 15.41 7.25 2.60
CA PHE A 154 14.40 7.77 3.50
C PHE A 154 14.58 7.25 4.94
N LEU A 155 14.88 5.97 5.14
CA LEU A 155 15.13 5.43 6.47
C LEU A 155 16.33 6.09 7.17
N ALA A 156 17.39 6.43 6.43
CA ALA A 156 18.50 7.21 6.98
C ALA A 156 18.02 8.60 7.45
N VAL A 157 17.13 9.25 6.71
CA VAL A 157 16.49 10.53 7.14
C VAL A 157 15.61 10.32 8.38
N VAL A 158 14.90 9.20 8.49
CA VAL A 158 14.13 8.86 9.69
C VAL A 158 15.05 8.68 10.91
N GLU A 159 16.20 8.02 10.75
CA GLU A 159 17.19 7.90 11.82
C GLU A 159 17.71 9.26 12.28
N LEU A 160 17.99 10.18 11.35
CA LEU A 160 18.33 11.56 11.67
C LEU A 160 17.21 12.27 12.45
N ALA A 161 15.96 12.01 12.10
CA ALA A 161 14.80 12.59 12.79
C ALA A 161 14.49 11.97 14.15
N MET A 162 14.99 10.77 14.44
CA MET A 162 14.90 10.17 15.77
C MET A 162 15.95 10.74 16.72
N ASP A 163 17.13 11.08 16.20
CA ASP A 163 18.21 11.71 16.94
C ASP A 163 17.79 13.10 17.45
N ALA A 164 17.92 13.33 18.76
CA ALA A 164 17.56 14.60 19.39
C ALA A 164 18.65 15.67 19.22
N ASP A 165 19.89 15.24 19.00
CA ASP A 165 21.06 16.12 18.88
C ASP A 165 21.15 16.76 17.48
N ILE A 166 20.37 16.27 16.52
CA ILE A 166 20.33 16.77 15.14
C ILE A 166 19.25 17.84 15.00
N GLU A 167 19.64 19.10 15.23
CA GLU A 167 18.75 20.27 15.18
C GLU A 167 17.93 20.38 13.89
N ALA A 168 18.53 20.01 12.75
CA ALA A 168 17.90 20.06 11.42
C ALA A 168 16.59 19.25 11.33
N TYR A 169 16.39 18.26 12.20
CA TYR A 169 15.21 17.39 12.24
C TYR A 169 14.40 17.45 13.54
N GLN A 170 14.69 18.39 14.44
CA GLN A 170 13.91 18.56 15.68
C GLN A 170 12.44 18.93 15.42
N TRP A 171 12.14 19.56 14.28
CA TRP A 171 10.77 19.91 13.87
C TRP A 171 9.89 18.68 13.61
N VAL A 172 10.47 17.51 13.33
CA VAL A 172 9.71 16.30 12.99
C VAL A 172 9.05 15.74 14.26
N LYS A 173 7.72 15.77 14.27
CA LYS A 173 6.87 15.16 15.31
C LYS A 173 6.19 13.89 14.81
N TYR A 174 5.77 13.93 13.55
CA TYR A 174 5.05 12.85 12.90
C TYR A 174 5.83 12.27 11.74
N LEU A 175 5.69 10.97 11.55
CA LEU A 175 6.18 10.23 10.40
C LEU A 175 4.98 9.61 9.67
N TYR A 176 4.83 9.88 8.38
CA TYR A 176 3.80 9.25 7.56
C TYR A 176 4.43 8.44 6.43
N ILE A 177 4.26 7.12 6.44
CA ILE A 177 4.77 6.22 5.41
C ILE A 177 3.60 5.66 4.62
N ASP A 178 3.56 5.91 3.30
CA ASP A 178 2.55 5.42 2.39
C ASP A 178 3.16 4.46 1.36
N ASP A 179 2.72 3.20 1.37
CA ASP A 179 3.12 2.15 0.43
C ASP A 179 4.64 2.06 0.15
N PRO A 180 5.48 1.80 1.18
CA PRO A 180 6.95 1.86 1.05
C PRO A 180 7.56 0.77 0.16
N ILE A 181 6.75 -0.16 -0.36
CA ILE A 181 7.19 -1.37 -1.06
C ILE A 181 6.47 -1.55 -2.39
N SER A 182 6.06 -0.46 -3.04
CA SER A 182 5.48 -0.53 -4.38
C SER A 182 6.45 -1.29 -5.31
N SER A 183 5.98 -2.41 -5.89
CA SER A 183 6.73 -3.26 -6.83
C SER A 183 7.90 -4.10 -6.27
N LEU A 184 7.93 -4.42 -4.98
CA LEU A 184 8.89 -5.41 -4.42
C LEU A 184 8.35 -6.85 -4.42
N ASP A 185 9.26 -7.83 -4.41
CA ASP A 185 8.92 -9.24 -4.18
C ASP A 185 8.50 -9.52 -2.73
N GLU A 186 7.86 -10.67 -2.49
CA GLU A 186 7.32 -11.06 -1.18
C GLU A 186 8.41 -11.16 -0.09
N HIS A 187 9.64 -11.56 -0.44
CA HIS A 187 10.73 -11.71 0.53
C HIS A 187 11.21 -10.35 1.03
N ASN A 188 11.42 -9.42 0.12
CA ASN A 188 11.76 -8.04 0.42
C ASN A 188 10.66 -7.36 1.24
N ALA A 189 9.38 -7.62 0.96
CA ALA A 189 8.28 -7.08 1.76
C ALA A 189 8.35 -7.47 3.25
N ILE A 190 8.68 -8.73 3.57
CA ILE A 190 8.84 -9.18 4.98
C ILE A 190 10.04 -8.48 5.63
N ALA A 191 11.18 -8.47 4.94
CA ALA A 191 12.41 -7.88 5.47
C ALA A 191 12.26 -6.37 5.73
N VAL A 192 11.67 -5.63 4.79
CA VAL A 192 11.36 -4.20 4.94
C VAL A 192 10.40 -3.97 6.10
N ALA A 193 9.32 -4.74 6.21
CA ALA A 193 8.37 -4.61 7.33
C ALA A 193 9.04 -4.86 8.68
N ASN A 194 9.85 -5.93 8.79
CA ASN A 194 10.55 -6.26 10.02
C ASN A 194 11.55 -5.16 10.41
N HIS A 195 12.39 -4.71 9.48
CA HIS A 195 13.36 -3.64 9.77
C HIS A 195 12.69 -2.33 10.16
N LEU A 196 11.61 -1.94 9.47
CA LEU A 196 10.83 -0.76 9.84
C LEU A 196 10.26 -0.90 11.27
N ALA A 197 9.71 -2.06 11.61
CA ALA A 197 9.20 -2.29 12.95
C ALA A 197 10.29 -2.23 14.03
N GLN A 198 11.48 -2.78 13.76
CA GLN A 198 12.62 -2.68 14.67
C GLN A 198 13.07 -1.23 14.86
N LEU A 199 13.17 -0.46 13.76
CA LEU A 199 13.49 0.97 13.82
C LEU A 199 12.48 1.74 14.69
N LEU A 200 11.18 1.50 14.49
CA LEU A 200 10.13 2.17 15.27
C LEU A 200 10.04 1.71 16.73
N LYS A 201 10.58 0.54 17.07
CA LYS A 201 10.63 0.01 18.45
C LYS A 201 11.83 0.51 19.26
N ARG A 202 12.81 1.16 18.63
CA ARG A 202 13.97 1.71 19.36
C ARG A 202 13.50 2.63 20.49
N GLN A 203 14.24 2.62 21.61
CA GLN A 203 13.84 3.38 22.81
C GLN A 203 13.92 4.89 22.61
N ASP A 204 14.87 5.34 21.79
CA ASP A 204 15.06 6.73 21.37
C ASP A 204 14.03 7.20 20.33
N ASN A 205 13.14 6.31 19.84
CA ASN A 205 12.09 6.72 18.92
C ASN A 205 11.04 7.61 19.61
N ARG A 206 11.13 8.90 19.31
CA ARG A 206 10.19 9.97 19.70
C ARG A 206 9.08 10.23 18.67
N LEU A 207 9.16 9.64 17.47
CA LEU A 207 8.26 9.92 16.36
C LEU A 207 6.92 9.19 16.52
N LYS A 208 5.84 9.89 16.15
CA LYS A 208 4.49 9.34 16.06
C LYS A 208 4.19 8.95 14.62
N THR A 209 3.94 7.68 14.37
CA THR A 209 3.98 7.13 13.00
C THR A 209 2.61 6.69 12.49
N VAL A 210 2.28 7.05 11.26
CA VAL A 210 1.22 6.40 10.47
C VAL A 210 1.86 5.62 9.34
N ILE A 211 1.46 4.37 9.16
CA ILE A 211 1.88 3.53 8.04
C ILE A 211 0.62 3.13 7.28
N SER A 212 0.48 3.54 6.03
CA SER A 212 -0.59 3.06 5.15
C SER A 212 -0.04 2.13 4.09
N THR A 213 -0.75 1.03 3.84
CA THR A 213 -0.40 0.14 2.74
C THR A 213 -1.59 -0.61 2.13
N HIS A 214 -1.46 -1.01 0.86
CA HIS A 214 -2.30 -2.04 0.25
C HIS A 214 -1.69 -3.45 0.30
N HIS A 215 -0.42 -3.57 0.73
CA HIS A 215 0.30 -4.83 0.70
C HIS A 215 0.00 -5.66 1.96
N THR A 216 -0.62 -6.81 1.75
CA THR A 216 -1.20 -7.67 2.78
C THR A 216 -0.17 -8.26 3.74
N LEU A 217 0.86 -8.90 3.19
CA LEU A 217 1.94 -9.52 3.96
C LEU A 217 2.69 -8.49 4.81
N PHE A 218 3.08 -7.36 4.21
CA PHE A 218 3.70 -6.24 4.90
C PHE A 218 2.85 -5.72 6.06
N PHE A 219 1.55 -5.50 5.83
CA PHE A 219 0.61 -5.08 6.87
C PHE A 219 0.55 -6.10 8.02
N ASN A 220 0.44 -7.39 7.70
CA ASN A 220 0.38 -8.45 8.71
C ASN A 220 1.68 -8.56 9.54
N VAL A 221 2.84 -8.46 8.89
CA VAL A 221 4.13 -8.43 9.61
C VAL A 221 4.19 -7.24 10.57
N LEU A 222 3.80 -6.04 10.12
CA LEU A 222 3.74 -4.87 10.99
C LEU A 222 2.72 -5.02 12.13
N CYS A 223 1.55 -5.60 11.88
CA CYS A 223 0.56 -5.87 12.92
C CYS A 223 1.13 -6.77 14.02
N ASN A 224 1.83 -7.83 13.63
CA ASN A 224 2.45 -8.78 14.57
C ASN A 224 3.59 -8.13 15.34
N GLU A 225 4.47 -7.39 14.64
CA GLU A 225 5.61 -6.74 15.28
C GLU A 225 5.16 -5.58 16.18
N LEU A 226 4.23 -4.75 15.73
CA LEU A 226 3.79 -3.53 16.41
C LEU A 226 2.48 -3.75 17.17
N GLY A 227 2.44 -4.72 18.09
CA GLY A 227 1.22 -5.11 18.83
C GLY A 227 0.52 -3.99 19.61
N LYS A 228 1.18 -2.86 19.89
CA LYS A 228 0.59 -1.67 20.57
C LYS A 228 0.01 -0.64 19.60
N ALA A 229 0.24 -0.78 18.30
CA ALA A 229 -0.26 0.13 17.29
C ALA A 229 -1.78 0.02 17.15
N ARG A 230 -2.43 1.13 16.82
CA ARG A 230 -3.83 1.09 16.35
C ARG A 230 -3.83 0.50 14.94
N ARG A 231 -4.80 -0.36 14.65
CA ARG A 231 -4.92 -1.03 13.36
C ARG A 231 -6.28 -0.68 12.77
N TYR A 232 -6.28 -0.22 11.53
CA TYR A 232 -7.52 0.12 10.83
C TYR A 232 -7.53 -0.39 9.40
N VAL A 233 -8.73 -0.66 8.91
CA VAL A 233 -9.04 -0.77 7.48
C VAL A 233 -9.77 0.48 7.04
N VAL A 234 -9.33 1.06 5.92
CA VAL A 234 -9.95 2.23 5.31
C VAL A 234 -10.61 1.84 3.99
N ASN A 235 -11.92 2.05 3.91
CA ASN A 235 -12.69 1.91 2.67
C ASN A 235 -13.22 3.27 2.23
N LYS A 236 -13.28 3.52 0.93
CA LYS A 236 -13.91 4.71 0.36
C LYS A 236 -15.33 4.37 -0.06
N HIS A 237 -16.32 5.11 0.45
CA HIS A 237 -17.70 5.02 -0.02
C HIS A 237 -17.83 5.74 -1.36
N SER A 238 -18.11 4.96 -2.41
CA SER A 238 -18.17 5.43 -3.80
C SER A 238 -19.28 6.46 -4.05
N ALA A 239 -20.41 6.35 -3.33
CA ALA A 239 -21.60 7.18 -3.58
C ALA A 239 -21.44 8.64 -3.12
N ASN A 240 -20.84 8.88 -1.95
CA ASN A 240 -20.79 10.21 -1.32
C ASN A 240 -19.36 10.74 -1.12
N GLY A 241 -18.32 10.00 -1.56
CA GLY A 241 -16.92 10.36 -1.37
C GLY A 241 -16.38 10.22 0.07
N GLY A 242 -17.21 9.74 1.00
CA GLY A 242 -16.84 9.50 2.40
C GLY A 242 -15.92 8.30 2.60
N TYR A 243 -15.39 8.15 3.81
CA TYR A 243 -14.47 7.10 4.22
C TYR A 243 -15.04 6.32 5.39
N LEU A 244 -14.93 5.00 5.37
CA LEU A 244 -15.26 4.13 6.48
C LEU A 244 -13.97 3.59 7.08
N LEU A 245 -13.74 3.90 8.34
CA LEU A 245 -12.60 3.42 9.13
C LEU A 245 -13.09 2.29 10.05
N ARG A 246 -12.58 1.08 9.86
CA ARG A 246 -12.93 -0.07 10.72
C ARG A 246 -11.74 -0.42 11.61
N PRO A 247 -11.89 -0.47 12.94
CA PRO A 247 -10.84 -0.94 13.82
C PRO A 247 -10.64 -2.45 13.66
N GLU A 248 -9.39 -2.87 13.57
CA GLU A 248 -8.99 -4.26 13.51
C GLU A 248 -8.51 -4.69 14.91
N GLU A 249 -9.37 -5.39 15.65
CA GLU A 249 -9.07 -5.90 17.00
C GLU A 249 -9.08 -7.43 16.97
N GLY A 250 -7.91 -8.02 16.75
CA GLY A 250 -7.69 -9.47 16.77
C GLY A 250 -6.23 -9.84 16.44
N ASP A 251 -5.76 -10.96 17.00
CA ASP A 251 -4.50 -11.60 16.60
C ASP A 251 -4.68 -12.50 15.35
N THR A 252 -5.92 -12.59 14.86
CA THR A 252 -6.22 -13.29 13.62
C THR A 252 -5.55 -12.55 12.46
N PRO A 253 -4.75 -13.25 11.63
CA PRO A 253 -4.19 -12.65 10.42
C PRO A 253 -5.29 -11.96 9.62
N PHE A 254 -5.03 -10.76 9.11
CA PHE A 254 -6.00 -10.07 8.29
C PHE A 254 -6.27 -10.92 7.04
N PHE A 255 -7.44 -11.54 6.96
CA PHE A 255 -7.83 -12.32 5.80
C PHE A 255 -8.39 -11.37 4.73
N HIS A 256 -7.48 -10.75 3.98
CA HIS A 256 -7.81 -9.77 2.94
C HIS A 256 -8.82 -10.27 1.90
N HIS A 257 -8.84 -11.57 1.63
CA HIS A 257 -9.82 -12.18 0.74
C HIS A 257 -11.25 -12.08 1.30
N VAL A 258 -11.44 -12.14 2.62
CA VAL A 258 -12.76 -11.99 3.25
C VAL A 258 -13.22 -10.53 3.24
N ALA A 259 -12.32 -9.59 3.51
CA ALA A 259 -12.65 -8.15 3.41
C ALA A 259 -12.97 -7.74 1.97
N ALA A 260 -12.19 -8.22 1.00
CA ALA A 260 -12.47 -8.00 -0.42
C ALA A 260 -13.79 -8.67 -0.84
N LEU A 261 -14.09 -9.86 -0.33
CA LEU A 261 -15.36 -10.53 -0.58
C LEU A 261 -16.55 -9.75 0.00
N ALA A 262 -16.42 -9.17 1.19
CA ALA A 262 -17.44 -8.30 1.78
C ALA A 262 -17.63 -7.01 0.95
N GLU A 263 -16.56 -6.43 0.41
CA GLU A 263 -16.64 -5.29 -0.51
C GLU A 263 -17.36 -5.65 -1.80
N LEU A 264 -17.02 -6.78 -2.43
CA LEU A 264 -17.71 -7.28 -3.62
C LEU A 264 -19.19 -7.53 -3.38
N TYR A 265 -19.53 -8.10 -2.21
CA TYR A 265 -20.91 -8.31 -1.80
C TYR A 265 -21.66 -6.97 -1.69
N GLN A 266 -21.11 -6.00 -0.96
CA GLN A 266 -21.73 -4.67 -0.85
C GLN A 266 -21.84 -3.98 -2.22
N ALA A 267 -20.85 -4.13 -3.09
CA ALA A 267 -20.87 -3.55 -4.43
C ALA A 267 -21.95 -4.16 -5.33
N ALA A 268 -22.20 -5.46 -5.17
CA ALA A 268 -23.29 -6.16 -5.84
C ALA A 268 -24.68 -5.69 -5.34
N GLN A 269 -24.84 -5.48 -4.03
CA GLN A 269 -26.10 -5.00 -3.44
C GLN A 269 -26.44 -3.57 -3.89
N GLU A 270 -25.44 -2.69 -3.97
CA GLU A 270 -25.63 -1.28 -4.36
C GLU A 270 -25.53 -1.04 -5.88
N ASP A 271 -25.51 -2.11 -6.69
CA ASP A 271 -25.36 -2.07 -8.17
C ASP A 271 -24.16 -1.28 -8.70
N ARG A 272 -23.13 -1.09 -7.86
CA ARG A 272 -21.92 -0.32 -8.14
C ARG A 272 -20.78 -1.22 -8.62
N LEU A 273 -21.04 -2.04 -9.63
CA LEU A 273 -20.05 -2.97 -10.17
C LEU A 273 -19.24 -2.38 -11.31
N PHE A 274 -17.91 -2.47 -11.20
CA PHE A 274 -16.92 -1.97 -12.16
C PHE A 274 -16.02 -3.10 -12.64
N THR A 275 -15.45 -2.99 -13.84
CA THR A 275 -14.63 -4.05 -14.47
C THR A 275 -13.55 -4.63 -13.55
N HIS A 276 -12.88 -3.81 -12.74
CA HIS A 276 -11.86 -4.26 -11.78
C HIS A 276 -12.39 -5.23 -10.70
N HIS A 277 -13.69 -5.26 -10.42
CA HIS A 277 -14.26 -6.23 -9.48
C HIS A 277 -14.13 -7.67 -9.98
N PHE A 278 -14.05 -7.92 -11.29
CA PHE A 278 -13.75 -9.27 -11.82
C PHE A 278 -12.34 -9.72 -11.43
N ASN A 279 -11.37 -8.81 -11.36
CA ASN A 279 -10.02 -9.12 -10.87
C ASN A 279 -10.06 -9.51 -9.41
N MET A 280 -10.75 -8.72 -8.58
CA MET A 280 -10.90 -9.00 -7.16
C MET A 280 -11.58 -10.35 -6.92
N LEU A 281 -12.68 -10.62 -7.62
CA LEU A 281 -13.40 -11.89 -7.52
C LEU A 281 -12.51 -13.06 -7.91
N ARG A 282 -11.77 -12.94 -9.03
CA ARG A 282 -10.84 -13.98 -9.47
C ARG A 282 -9.78 -14.28 -8.42
N THR A 283 -9.14 -13.25 -7.84
CA THR A 283 -8.12 -13.45 -6.81
C THR A 283 -8.69 -14.20 -5.60
N ILE A 284 -9.92 -13.89 -5.19
CA ILE A 284 -10.60 -14.61 -4.10
C ILE A 284 -10.84 -16.08 -4.48
N LEU A 285 -11.33 -16.35 -5.70
CA LEU A 285 -11.57 -17.71 -6.18
C LEU A 285 -10.26 -18.52 -6.27
N GLU A 286 -9.17 -17.92 -6.75
CA GLU A 286 -7.85 -18.56 -6.81
C GLU A 286 -7.32 -18.91 -5.42
N LYS A 287 -7.42 -17.99 -4.45
CA LYS A 287 -7.00 -18.24 -3.08
C LYS A 287 -7.88 -19.28 -2.39
N THR A 288 -9.18 -19.27 -2.65
CA THR A 288 -10.12 -20.27 -2.13
C THR A 288 -9.83 -21.65 -2.71
N ALA A 289 -9.65 -21.76 -4.03
CA ALA A 289 -9.27 -23.01 -4.68
C ALA A 289 -7.96 -23.57 -4.11
N SER A 290 -6.95 -22.70 -3.95
CA SER A 290 -5.66 -23.09 -3.35
C SER A 290 -5.82 -23.55 -1.90
N PHE A 291 -6.65 -22.86 -1.09
CA PHE A 291 -6.93 -23.24 0.30
C PHE A 291 -7.60 -24.62 0.39
N HIS A 292 -8.47 -24.95 -0.56
CA HIS A 292 -9.13 -26.26 -0.66
C HIS A 292 -8.29 -27.31 -1.41
N GLY A 293 -7.04 -27.01 -1.80
CA GLY A 293 -6.14 -27.97 -2.43
C GLY A 293 -6.34 -28.17 -3.94
N HIS A 294 -7.06 -27.27 -4.60
CA HIS A 294 -7.31 -27.31 -6.04
C HIS A 294 -6.31 -26.45 -6.82
N LYS A 295 -5.97 -26.88 -8.05
CA LYS A 295 -5.02 -26.16 -8.93
C LYS A 295 -5.66 -25.00 -9.71
N ASN A 296 -6.97 -25.02 -9.91
CA ASN A 296 -7.69 -24.08 -10.78
C ASN A 296 -8.86 -23.43 -10.04
N PHE A 297 -9.01 -22.11 -10.18
CA PHE A 297 -10.11 -21.34 -9.58
C PHE A 297 -11.49 -21.77 -10.09
N SER A 298 -11.57 -22.34 -11.30
CA SER A 298 -12.83 -22.78 -11.89
C SER A 298 -13.57 -23.83 -11.06
N VAL A 299 -12.88 -24.54 -10.17
CA VAL A 299 -13.50 -25.49 -9.23
C VAL A 299 -14.44 -24.79 -8.25
N CYS A 300 -14.16 -23.52 -7.93
CA CYS A 300 -15.05 -22.71 -7.10
C CYS A 300 -16.33 -22.27 -7.83
N ILE A 301 -16.44 -22.52 -9.14
CA ILE A 301 -17.56 -22.12 -9.99
C ILE A 301 -18.30 -23.36 -10.51
N LYS A 302 -17.57 -24.29 -11.14
CA LYS A 302 -18.12 -25.50 -11.75
C LYS A 302 -18.72 -26.41 -10.69
N GLN A 303 -19.98 -26.80 -10.88
CA GLN A 303 -20.67 -27.70 -9.96
C GLN A 303 -20.37 -29.17 -10.30
N ASP A 304 -20.42 -29.52 -11.59
CA ASP A 304 -20.18 -30.87 -12.11
C ASP A 304 -19.34 -30.86 -13.39
N ASP A 305 -18.95 -32.04 -13.89
CA ASP A 305 -18.17 -32.19 -15.13
C ASP A 305 -18.93 -31.72 -16.39
N ASP A 306 -20.28 -31.75 -16.34
CA ASP A 306 -21.20 -31.30 -17.40
C ASP A 306 -21.97 -30.04 -17.00
N ASP A 307 -21.26 -29.02 -16.54
CA ASP A 307 -21.79 -27.71 -16.16
C ASP A 307 -21.44 -26.63 -17.22
N PRO A 308 -22.22 -26.50 -18.31
CA PRO A 308 -21.97 -25.53 -19.36
C PRO A 308 -22.04 -24.08 -18.87
N ASP A 309 -22.88 -23.79 -17.87
CA ASP A 309 -22.97 -22.48 -17.22
C ASP A 309 -21.70 -22.16 -16.43
N GLY A 310 -21.19 -23.11 -15.64
CA GLY A 310 -19.93 -22.98 -14.91
C GLY A 310 -18.72 -22.83 -15.84
N ILE A 311 -18.73 -23.50 -17.00
CA ILE A 311 -17.72 -23.32 -18.05
C ILE A 311 -17.78 -21.88 -18.61
N LEU A 312 -18.98 -21.38 -18.90
CA LEU A 312 -19.19 -20.02 -19.40
C LEU A 312 -18.74 -18.98 -18.37
N HIS A 313 -19.17 -19.11 -17.11
CA HIS A 313 -18.79 -18.22 -16.01
C HIS A 313 -17.28 -18.19 -15.79
N ALA A 314 -16.61 -19.36 -15.80
CA ALA A 314 -15.15 -19.42 -15.68
C ALA A 314 -14.44 -18.70 -16.85
N ARG A 315 -14.95 -18.85 -18.08
CA ARG A 315 -14.43 -18.11 -19.25
C ARG A 315 -14.67 -16.62 -19.14
N LEU A 316 -15.85 -16.19 -18.70
CA LEU A 316 -16.19 -14.78 -18.47
C LEU A 316 -15.24 -14.14 -17.47
N ILE A 317 -15.01 -14.78 -16.31
CA ILE A 317 -14.02 -14.29 -15.34
C ILE A 317 -12.65 -14.21 -15.98
N ASN A 318 -12.23 -15.24 -16.72
CA ASN A 318 -10.91 -15.25 -17.34
C ASN A 318 -10.71 -14.07 -18.32
N ILE A 319 -11.71 -13.80 -19.17
CA ILE A 319 -11.67 -12.71 -20.16
C ILE A 319 -11.74 -11.34 -19.47
N LEU A 320 -12.72 -11.15 -18.58
CA LEU A 320 -12.99 -9.86 -17.94
C LEU A 320 -11.94 -9.48 -16.89
N SER A 321 -11.16 -10.46 -16.41
CA SER A 321 -10.01 -10.21 -15.54
C SER A 321 -8.67 -10.02 -16.26
N HIS A 322 -8.58 -10.41 -17.55
CA HIS A 322 -7.36 -10.25 -18.36
C HIS A 322 -7.48 -9.11 -19.38
N GLY A 323 -8.64 -8.47 -19.50
CA GLY A 323 -8.72 -7.23 -20.25
C GLY A 323 -7.80 -6.18 -19.61
N ASN A 324 -7.14 -5.37 -20.45
CA ASN A 324 -6.29 -4.24 -20.04
C ASN A 324 -7.10 -3.10 -19.34
N TYR A 325 -8.00 -3.45 -18.43
CA TYR A 325 -8.79 -2.50 -17.66
C TYR A 325 -7.91 -1.94 -16.56
N SER A 326 -7.51 -0.68 -16.72
CA SER A 326 -6.72 0.05 -15.74
C SER A 326 -7.49 0.17 -14.42
N LEU A 327 -6.84 -0.19 -13.30
CA LEU A 327 -7.33 0.14 -11.95
C LEU A 327 -7.54 1.65 -11.76
N TYR A 328 -6.89 2.47 -12.58
CA TYR A 328 -6.93 3.93 -12.51
C TYR A 328 -8.10 4.55 -13.29
N GLU A 329 -8.79 3.79 -14.15
CA GLU A 329 -10.00 4.21 -14.87
C GLU A 329 -11.10 3.14 -14.75
N PRO A 330 -11.84 3.12 -13.62
CA PRO A 330 -12.87 2.13 -13.39
C PRO A 330 -14.07 2.38 -14.33
N GLN A 331 -14.24 1.50 -15.32
CA GLN A 331 -15.45 1.50 -16.16
C GLN A 331 -16.55 0.70 -15.47
N GLN A 332 -17.75 1.30 -15.38
CA GLN A 332 -18.92 0.60 -14.86
C GLN A 332 -19.26 -0.55 -15.81
N MET A 333 -19.61 -1.71 -15.25
CA MET A 333 -20.00 -2.87 -16.04
C MET A 333 -21.32 -2.60 -16.78
N LEU A 334 -21.44 -3.15 -18.00
CA LEU A 334 -22.74 -3.30 -18.67
C LEU A 334 -23.66 -4.18 -17.82
N ASP A 335 -24.98 -3.97 -17.91
CA ASP A 335 -25.95 -4.67 -17.06
C ASP A 335 -25.89 -6.19 -17.20
N GLU A 336 -25.58 -6.69 -18.39
CA GLU A 336 -25.32 -8.12 -18.64
C GLU A 336 -24.14 -8.64 -17.81
N ASN A 337 -23.01 -7.91 -17.81
CA ASN A 337 -21.82 -8.27 -17.03
C ASN A 337 -22.09 -8.18 -15.52
N LYS A 338 -22.90 -7.21 -15.07
CA LYS A 338 -23.34 -7.12 -13.67
C LYS A 338 -24.16 -8.35 -13.28
N ALA A 339 -25.08 -8.80 -14.14
CA ALA A 339 -25.91 -9.96 -13.88
C ALA A 339 -25.06 -11.23 -13.71
N TYR A 340 -24.11 -11.48 -14.63
CA TYR A 340 -23.16 -12.58 -14.50
C TYR A 340 -22.32 -12.47 -13.22
N PHE A 341 -21.79 -11.29 -12.92
CA PHE A 341 -20.99 -11.07 -11.71
C PHE A 341 -21.78 -11.41 -10.44
N LYS A 342 -23.01 -10.90 -10.32
CA LYS A 342 -23.89 -11.16 -9.16
C LYS A 342 -24.23 -12.64 -9.04
N LYS A 343 -24.53 -13.33 -10.16
CA LYS A 343 -24.81 -14.77 -10.19
C LYS A 343 -23.62 -15.57 -9.65
N ILE A 344 -22.43 -15.33 -10.20
CA ILE A 344 -21.18 -16.01 -9.79
C ILE A 344 -20.88 -15.76 -8.31
N LEU A 345 -20.98 -14.51 -7.85
CA LEU A 345 -20.70 -14.15 -6.46
C LEU A 345 -21.68 -14.84 -5.49
N ASN A 346 -22.97 -14.86 -5.81
CA ASN A 346 -23.99 -15.51 -4.98
C ASN A 346 -23.80 -17.04 -4.93
N GLU A 347 -23.54 -17.68 -6.07
CA GLU A 347 -23.24 -19.11 -6.14
C GLU A 347 -22.00 -19.45 -5.29
N PHE A 348 -20.96 -18.63 -5.39
CA PHE A 348 -19.74 -18.80 -4.59
C PHE A 348 -19.99 -18.67 -3.09
N LEU A 349 -20.74 -17.64 -2.64
CA LEU A 349 -21.09 -17.43 -1.23
C LEU A 349 -22.00 -18.52 -0.67
N ASN A 350 -22.89 -19.07 -1.49
CA ASN A 350 -23.77 -20.17 -1.08
C ASN A 350 -23.01 -21.50 -0.95
N ARG A 351 -21.98 -21.70 -1.77
CA ARG A 351 -21.19 -22.94 -1.79
C ARG A 351 -20.15 -22.99 -0.67
N TYR A 352 -19.51 -21.87 -0.36
CA TYR A 352 -18.46 -21.80 0.65
C TYR A 352 -18.96 -21.01 1.86
N PRO A 353 -19.09 -21.64 3.05
CA PRO A 353 -19.66 -20.98 4.22
C PRO A 353 -18.68 -19.95 4.80
N PHE A 354 -18.93 -18.66 4.51
CA PHE A 354 -18.25 -17.53 5.15
C PHE A 354 -19.08 -17.01 6.35
N ASN A 355 -18.45 -16.31 7.29
CA ASN A 355 -19.14 -15.75 8.44
C ASN A 355 -20.23 -14.73 8.00
N PRO A 356 -21.53 -14.99 8.26
CA PRO A 356 -22.63 -14.13 7.83
C PRO A 356 -22.57 -12.71 8.39
N ASP A 357 -21.98 -12.51 9.57
CA ASP A 357 -21.84 -11.18 10.21
C ASP A 357 -21.06 -10.17 9.36
N LEU A 358 -20.32 -10.66 8.36
CA LEU A 358 -19.52 -9.85 7.44
C LEU A 358 -20.32 -9.35 6.23
N PHE A 359 -21.52 -9.89 6.00
CA PHE A 359 -22.38 -9.63 4.85
C PHE A 359 -23.75 -9.11 5.33
N PRO A 360 -23.85 -7.81 5.70
CA PRO A 360 -25.12 -7.26 6.18
C PRO A 360 -26.21 -7.40 5.11
N GLN A 361 -27.30 -8.07 5.46
CA GLN A 361 -28.48 -8.25 4.62
C GLN A 361 -29.16 -6.89 4.37
N VAL A 362 -29.66 -6.68 3.16
CA VAL A 362 -30.57 -5.57 2.87
C VAL A 362 -31.85 -5.80 3.70
N PRO A 363 -32.36 -4.81 4.45
CA PRO A 363 -33.62 -4.98 5.15
C PRO A 363 -34.72 -5.33 4.13
N GLU A 364 -35.43 -6.43 4.36
CA GLU A 364 -36.61 -6.81 3.58
C GLU A 364 -37.54 -5.60 3.49
N ALA A 365 -37.83 -5.16 2.26
CA ALA A 365 -38.83 -4.15 2.02
C ALA A 365 -40.13 -4.62 2.67
N ALA A 366 -40.61 -3.87 3.67
CA ALA A 366 -41.87 -4.12 4.33
C ALA A 366 -42.93 -4.35 3.26
N THR A 367 -43.48 -5.56 3.22
CA THR A 367 -44.63 -5.92 2.42
C THR A 367 -45.73 -4.93 2.75
N ALA A 368 -45.97 -3.99 1.84
CA ALA A 368 -47.10 -3.09 1.92
C ALA A 368 -48.35 -3.97 1.91
N GLY A 369 -49.00 -4.09 3.07
CA GLY A 369 -50.27 -4.77 3.21
C GLY A 369 -51.27 -4.14 2.24
N THR A 370 -51.79 -4.98 1.35
CA THR A 370 -52.91 -4.63 0.48
C THR A 370 -54.15 -4.41 1.37
N PRO A 371 -54.92 -3.33 1.17
CA PRO A 371 -56.20 -3.13 1.88
C PRO A 371 -57.27 -4.14 1.47
#